data_AF-A0A944JKM9-F1
#
_entry.id   AF-A0A944JKM9-F1
#
_cell.length_a   1.000
_cell.length_b   1.000
_cell.length_c   1.000
_cell.angle_alpha   90.00
_cell.angle_beta   90.00
_cell.angle_gamma   90.00
#
_symmetry.space_group_name_H-M   'P 1'
#
loop_
_entity.id
_entity.type
_entity.pdbx_description
1 polymer ?
#
loop_
_entity_poly.entity_id
_entity_poly.type
_entity_poly.pdbx_seq_one_letter_code
_entity_poly.pdbx_strand_id
1 'polypeptide(L)'
;MRVWRSAVVALGSATDEALYGGKAANLAIAVRAGLPVPPGLALSWPFVDAIAEGAADAHEALRAAVDRLPGGSQAPGGRPLAVRSSAPGEDSAQASFAGQHLSCLNVDTPEALTEAVQAVRESARAPAALAYRHRLGLVGPPCIAVVVQALVAADCAGVLFTRDPLDGSEIVVVEASWGLGESVVEGLVVPDRYRIDGSGRVLERVVGMKDIAVRPAPFGGTIQVAVPPERVRTPCLDDAQLTELHELASRCVLVFGGPQDLEWAFADGYPHLLQRRPLTVNTG
;
A
#
# COMPACT_ATOMS: atom_id res chain seq x y z
N MET A 1 -23.04 24.78 4.29
CA MET A 1 -22.04 23.75 4.64
C MET A 1 -22.47 22.45 4.00
N ARG A 2 -21.67 21.88 3.09
CA ARG A 2 -21.91 20.50 2.63
C ARG A 2 -21.57 19.55 3.80
N VAL A 3 -22.31 18.46 3.91
CA VAL A 3 -22.08 17.47 4.97
C VAL A 3 -21.25 16.33 4.39
N TRP A 4 -19.99 16.23 4.78
CA TRP A 4 -19.02 15.24 4.26
C TRP A 4 -19.10 13.85 4.94
N ARG A 5 -20.27 13.45 5.47
CA ARG A 5 -20.43 12.25 6.32
C ARG A 5 -20.03 10.93 5.65
N SER A 6 -20.15 10.83 4.32
CA SER A 6 -19.73 9.67 3.51
C SER A 6 -18.57 10.01 2.57
N ALA A 7 -17.85 11.10 2.84
CA ALA A 7 -16.81 11.61 1.97
C ALA A 7 -15.41 11.20 2.43
N VAL A 8 -15.24 11.10 3.75
CA VAL A 8 -14.07 10.55 4.44
C VAL A 8 -14.55 9.60 5.53
N VAL A 9 -14.06 8.36 5.50
CA VAL A 9 -14.45 7.31 6.46
C VAL A 9 -13.21 6.60 6.98
N ALA A 10 -13.34 5.96 8.15
CA ALA A 10 -12.32 5.02 8.61
C ALA A 10 -12.18 3.88 7.58
N LEU A 11 -10.95 3.40 7.37
CA LEU A 11 -10.64 2.44 6.31
C LEU A 11 -11.53 1.18 6.35
N GLY A 12 -11.82 0.64 7.54
CA GLY A 12 -12.71 -0.51 7.72
C GLY A 12 -14.17 -0.28 7.28
N SER A 13 -14.59 0.97 7.06
CA SER A 13 -15.93 1.34 6.59
C SER A 13 -16.00 1.64 5.08
N ALA A 14 -14.87 1.61 4.37
CA ALA A 14 -14.77 2.00 2.96
C ALA A 14 -15.20 0.89 1.99
N THR A 15 -16.39 0.31 2.17
CA THR A 15 -16.82 -0.89 1.43
C THR A 15 -17.41 -0.62 0.05
N ASP A 16 -17.71 0.64 -0.30
CA ASP A 16 -18.24 1.02 -1.60
C ASP A 16 -17.08 1.30 -2.59
N GLU A 17 -16.76 0.30 -3.41
CA GLU A 17 -15.69 0.41 -4.41
C GLU A 17 -15.94 1.52 -5.44
N ALA A 18 -17.19 1.78 -5.82
CA ALA A 18 -17.50 2.83 -6.78
C ALA A 18 -17.16 4.23 -6.23
N LEU A 19 -17.21 4.37 -4.90
CA LEU A 19 -16.93 5.62 -4.21
C LEU A 19 -15.46 5.75 -3.76
N TYR A 20 -14.89 4.67 -3.23
CA TYR A 20 -13.56 4.67 -2.58
C TYR A 20 -12.47 3.93 -3.36
N GLY A 21 -12.80 3.28 -4.48
CA GLY A 21 -11.88 2.51 -5.30
C GLY A 21 -11.52 1.13 -4.73
N GLY A 22 -10.87 0.31 -5.57
CA GLY A 22 -10.59 -1.10 -5.29
C GLY A 22 -9.71 -1.31 -4.07
N LYS A 23 -8.66 -0.49 -3.93
CA LYS A 23 -7.68 -0.59 -2.84
C LYS A 23 -8.28 -0.32 -1.48
N ALA A 24 -9.07 0.76 -1.38
CA ALA A 24 -9.78 1.08 -0.15
C ALA A 24 -10.78 -0.02 0.22
N ALA A 25 -11.55 -0.53 -0.74
CA ALA A 25 -12.52 -1.61 -0.51
C ALA A 25 -11.85 -2.91 -0.04
N ASN A 26 -10.73 -3.28 -0.68
CA ASN A 26 -9.91 -4.42 -0.29
C ASN A 26 -9.34 -4.29 1.12
N LEU A 27 -8.81 -3.12 1.46
CA LEU A 27 -8.31 -2.84 2.80
C LEU A 27 -9.44 -2.80 3.83
N ALA A 28 -10.64 -2.33 3.46
CA ALA A 28 -11.82 -2.36 4.32
C ALA A 28 -12.21 -3.80 4.68
N ILE A 29 -12.20 -4.71 3.69
CA ILE A 29 -12.42 -6.15 3.91
C ILE A 29 -11.35 -6.71 4.85
N ALA A 30 -10.07 -6.41 4.61
CA ALA A 30 -8.97 -6.85 5.46
C ALA A 30 -9.12 -6.41 6.92
N VAL A 31 -9.41 -5.12 7.15
CA VAL A 31 -9.65 -4.56 8.49
C VAL A 31 -10.82 -5.28 9.18
N ARG A 32 -11.94 -5.48 8.46
CA ARG A 32 -13.13 -6.16 9.01
C ARG A 32 -12.88 -7.65 9.32
N ALA A 33 -11.95 -8.27 8.61
CA ALA A 33 -11.50 -9.64 8.87
C ALA A 33 -10.40 -9.73 9.96
N GLY A 34 -10.01 -8.61 10.55
CA GLY A 34 -8.98 -8.56 11.60
C GLY A 34 -7.55 -8.77 11.08
N LEU A 35 -7.30 -8.62 9.78
CA LEU A 35 -5.94 -8.60 9.23
C LEU A 35 -5.18 -7.36 9.75
N PRO A 36 -3.84 -7.42 9.88
CA PRO A 36 -3.04 -6.37 10.51
C PRO A 36 -2.82 -5.18 9.56
N VAL A 37 -3.89 -4.46 9.22
CA VAL A 37 -3.81 -3.28 8.36
C VAL A 37 -3.52 -2.04 9.21
N PRO A 38 -2.56 -1.18 8.81
CA PRO A 38 -2.32 0.08 9.52
C PRO A 38 -3.61 0.93 9.57
N PRO A 39 -3.87 1.63 10.70
CA PRO A 39 -5.00 2.56 10.79
C PRO A 39 -4.98 3.56 9.63
N GLY A 40 -6.16 3.88 9.10
CA GLY A 40 -6.26 4.79 7.97
C GLY A 40 -7.68 5.26 7.69
N LEU A 41 -7.78 6.15 6.71
CA LEU A 41 -8.98 6.73 6.15
C LEU A 41 -9.08 6.37 4.67
N ALA A 42 -10.31 6.34 4.16
CA ALA A 42 -10.57 6.39 2.74
C ALA A 42 -11.31 7.69 2.41
N LEU A 43 -10.81 8.40 1.40
CA LEU A 43 -11.39 9.59 0.83
C LEU A 43 -12.09 9.21 -0.47
N SER A 44 -13.39 9.46 -0.54
CA SER A 44 -14.17 9.24 -1.75
C SER A 44 -13.68 10.10 -2.91
N TRP A 45 -13.84 9.64 -4.15
CA TRP A 45 -13.39 10.43 -5.31
C TRP A 45 -14.05 11.83 -5.42
N PRO A 46 -15.34 12.07 -5.06
CA PRO A 46 -15.90 13.41 -5.08
C PRO A 46 -15.29 14.32 -4.01
N PHE A 47 -14.86 13.75 -2.88
CA PHE A 47 -14.18 14.49 -1.82
C PHE A 47 -12.76 14.88 -2.24
N VAL A 48 -12.06 13.97 -2.92
CA VAL A 48 -10.74 14.24 -3.53
C VAL A 48 -10.84 15.37 -4.55
N ASP A 49 -11.85 15.36 -5.43
CA ASP A 49 -12.10 16.47 -6.35
C ASP A 49 -12.35 17.79 -5.62
N ALA A 50 -13.19 17.79 -4.57
CA ALA A 50 -13.48 19.00 -3.79
C ALA A 50 -12.24 19.59 -3.08
N ILE A 51 -11.35 18.74 -2.55
CA ILE A 51 -10.07 19.16 -1.97
C ILE A 51 -9.20 19.82 -3.05
N ALA A 52 -9.05 19.18 -4.20
CA ALA A 52 -8.24 19.71 -5.29
C ALA A 52 -8.80 21.01 -5.90
N GLU A 53 -10.11 21.21 -5.84
CA GLU A 53 -10.79 22.44 -6.25
C GLU A 53 -10.72 23.56 -5.21
N GLY A 54 -10.08 23.34 -4.06
CA GLY A 54 -9.88 24.38 -3.05
C GLY A 54 -11.07 24.56 -2.09
N ALA A 55 -11.99 23.59 -1.98
CA ALA A 55 -13.15 23.72 -1.11
C ALA A 55 -12.73 23.78 0.38
N ALA A 56 -12.91 24.94 1.02
CA ALA A 56 -12.45 25.17 2.39
C ALA A 56 -13.07 24.20 3.41
N ASP A 57 -14.37 23.89 3.26
CA ASP A 57 -15.06 22.93 4.13
C ASP A 57 -14.56 21.48 3.94
N ALA A 58 -14.02 21.14 2.77
CA ALA A 58 -13.39 19.84 2.52
C ALA A 58 -12.02 19.74 3.20
N HIS A 59 -11.19 20.79 3.13
CA HIS A 59 -9.90 20.84 3.81
C HIS A 59 -10.06 20.74 5.33
N GLU A 60 -11.02 21.47 5.90
CA GLU A 60 -11.34 21.40 7.33
C GLU A 60 -11.79 20.00 7.74
N ALA A 61 -12.67 19.37 6.94
CA ALA A 61 -13.13 18.00 7.20
C ALA A 61 -12.00 16.96 7.12
N LEU A 62 -11.05 17.12 6.18
CA LEU A 62 -9.88 16.24 6.06
C LEU A 62 -8.99 16.35 7.30
N ARG A 63 -8.65 17.57 7.73
CA ARG A 63 -7.86 17.82 8.94
C ARG A 63 -8.51 17.18 10.16
N ALA A 64 -9.79 17.46 10.38
CA ALA A 64 -10.54 16.89 11.49
C ALA A 64 -10.64 15.36 11.44
N ALA A 65 -10.64 14.74 10.26
CA ALA A 65 -10.63 13.29 10.12
C ALA A 65 -9.25 12.68 10.48
N VAL A 66 -8.15 13.32 10.04
CA VAL A 66 -6.79 12.88 10.36
C VAL A 66 -6.48 13.04 11.84
N ASP A 67 -6.92 14.12 12.48
CA ASP A 67 -6.75 14.33 13.93
C ASP A 67 -7.43 13.24 14.78
N ARG A 68 -8.42 12.53 14.20
CA ARG A 68 -9.12 11.40 14.82
C ARG A 68 -8.49 10.04 14.53
N LEU A 69 -7.45 9.96 13.69
CA LEU A 69 -6.76 8.70 13.44
C LEU A 69 -6.07 8.19 14.70
N PRO A 70 -6.25 6.90 15.07
CA PRO A 70 -5.61 6.32 16.24
C PRO A 70 -4.07 6.44 16.20
N GLY A 71 -3.48 6.82 17.34
CA GLY A 71 -2.03 7.07 17.46
C GLY A 71 -1.60 8.48 17.00
N GLY A 72 -2.50 9.46 17.18
CA GLY A 72 -2.54 10.74 16.48
C GLY A 72 -1.39 11.74 16.64
N SER A 73 -1.50 12.78 15.82
CA SER A 73 -0.56 13.90 15.54
C SER A 73 -0.22 14.82 16.73
N GLN A 74 -0.60 14.46 17.96
CA GLN A 74 -0.36 15.30 19.15
C GLN A 74 1.06 15.15 19.74
N ALA A 75 1.87 14.22 19.24
CA ALA A 75 3.30 14.21 19.52
C ALA A 75 4.00 15.30 18.69
N PRO A 76 4.98 16.04 19.23
CA PRO A 76 5.79 16.96 18.44
C PRO A 76 6.42 16.19 17.26
N GLY A 77 6.03 16.55 16.03
CA GLY A 77 6.46 15.86 14.79
C GLY A 77 5.38 15.05 14.06
N GLY A 78 4.16 14.94 14.57
CA GLY A 78 3.08 14.19 13.90
C GLY A 78 3.40 12.69 13.71
N ARG A 79 2.47 11.90 13.18
CA ARG A 79 2.80 10.59 12.61
C ARG A 79 2.73 10.69 11.10
N PRO A 80 3.80 10.32 10.37
CA PRO A 80 3.77 10.39 8.92
C PRO A 80 2.70 9.49 8.35
N LEU A 81 2.12 9.94 7.24
CA LEU A 81 1.06 9.25 6.51
C LEU A 81 1.59 8.73 5.17
N ALA A 82 0.96 7.66 4.70
CA ALA A 82 1.06 7.19 3.33
C ALA A 82 -0.25 7.55 2.61
N VAL A 83 -0.14 8.31 1.53
CA VAL A 83 -1.27 8.73 0.69
C VAL A 83 -1.20 7.94 -0.61
N ARG A 84 -2.16 7.06 -0.84
CA ARG A 84 -2.16 6.09 -1.95
C ARG A 84 -3.39 6.29 -2.82
N SER A 85 -3.21 6.23 -4.14
CA SER A 85 -4.33 6.22 -5.07
C SER A 85 -5.21 4.97 -4.90
N SER A 86 -6.51 5.11 -5.15
CA SER A 86 -7.50 4.04 -5.15
C SER A 86 -8.56 4.31 -6.23
N ALA A 87 -8.41 3.72 -7.41
CA ALA A 87 -9.35 3.87 -8.51
C ALA A 87 -10.44 2.78 -8.47
N PRO A 88 -11.68 3.09 -8.89
CA PRO A 88 -12.68 2.05 -9.14
C PRO A 88 -12.14 1.03 -10.17
N GLY A 89 -12.24 -0.27 -9.88
CA GLY A 89 -11.71 -1.33 -10.73
C GLY A 89 -10.19 -1.51 -10.72
N GLU A 90 -9.44 -0.77 -9.89
CA GLU A 90 -7.96 -0.82 -9.80
C GLU A 90 -7.39 -2.20 -9.48
N ASP A 91 -8.06 -2.94 -8.61
CA ASP A 91 -7.61 -4.26 -8.13
C ASP A 91 -8.48 -5.38 -8.71
N SER A 92 -9.07 -5.16 -9.88
CA SER A 92 -9.80 -6.20 -10.60
C SER A 92 -8.84 -7.14 -11.31
N ALA A 93 -9.21 -8.43 -11.45
CA ALA A 93 -8.40 -9.41 -12.18
C ALA A 93 -8.20 -9.05 -13.67
N GLN A 94 -9.01 -8.14 -14.21
CA GLN A 94 -9.02 -7.73 -15.63
C GLN A 94 -8.23 -6.44 -15.89
N ALA A 95 -7.99 -5.61 -14.87
CA ALA A 95 -7.30 -4.33 -15.01
C ALA A 95 -6.39 -4.10 -13.80
N SER A 96 -5.18 -4.68 -13.86
CA SER A 96 -4.10 -4.29 -12.96
C SER A 96 -3.49 -3.00 -13.52
N PHE A 97 -3.78 -1.87 -12.87
CA PHE A 97 -3.11 -0.59 -13.16
C PHE A 97 -1.67 -0.57 -12.62
N ALA A 98 -1.00 -1.72 -12.58
CA ALA A 98 0.34 -1.88 -12.03
C ALA A 98 1.31 -0.82 -12.59
N GLY A 99 1.99 -0.13 -11.67
CA GLY A 99 3.00 0.88 -11.99
C GLY A 99 2.49 2.25 -12.42
N GLN A 100 1.17 2.49 -12.46
CA GLN A 100 0.61 3.81 -12.89
C GLN A 100 0.09 4.67 -11.73
N HIS A 101 0.20 4.18 -10.51
CA HIS A 101 -0.53 4.69 -9.36
C HIS A 101 0.39 5.35 -8.35
N LEU A 102 0.22 6.67 -8.19
CA LEU A 102 1.05 7.48 -7.31
C LEU A 102 0.80 7.13 -5.84
N SER A 103 1.90 6.94 -5.11
CA SER A 103 1.90 6.90 -3.65
C SER A 103 2.84 7.97 -3.14
N CYS A 104 2.38 8.77 -2.19
CA CYS A 104 3.21 9.75 -1.48
C CYS A 104 3.44 9.22 -0.07
N LEU A 105 4.68 8.85 0.26
CA LEU A 105 5.04 8.36 1.58
C LEU A 105 5.61 9.49 2.44
N ASN A 106 5.55 9.27 3.76
CA ASN A 106 6.06 10.21 4.75
C ASN A 106 5.46 11.61 4.62
N VAL A 107 4.14 11.68 4.53
CA VAL A 107 3.38 12.93 4.52
C VAL A 107 3.13 13.35 5.97
N ASP A 108 3.79 14.41 6.43
CA ASP A 108 3.91 14.76 7.84
C ASP A 108 3.19 16.05 8.25
N THR A 109 2.75 16.87 7.29
CA THR A 109 2.01 18.12 7.53
C THR A 109 0.62 18.13 6.87
N PRO A 110 -0.35 18.91 7.40
CA PRO A 110 -1.65 19.10 6.76
C PRO A 110 -1.57 19.68 5.34
N GLU A 111 -0.60 20.55 5.10
CA GLU A 111 -0.33 21.17 3.81
C GLU A 111 0.19 20.11 2.83
N ALA A 112 1.21 19.33 3.24
CA ALA A 112 1.71 18.21 2.44
C ALA A 112 0.64 17.14 2.17
N LEU A 113 -0.29 16.91 3.09
CA LEU A 113 -1.42 16.01 2.87
C LEU A 113 -2.35 16.51 1.77
N THR A 114 -2.62 17.80 1.75
CA THR A 114 -3.44 18.42 0.70
C THR A 114 -2.75 18.31 -0.65
N GLU A 115 -1.45 18.62 -0.70
CA GLU A 115 -0.61 18.48 -1.90
C GLU A 115 -0.53 17.03 -2.38
N ALA A 116 -0.41 16.06 -1.48
CA ALA A 116 -0.38 14.64 -1.83
C ALA A 116 -1.72 14.15 -2.41
N VAL A 117 -2.85 14.59 -1.83
CA VAL A 117 -4.19 14.29 -2.37
C VAL A 117 -4.36 14.87 -3.78
N GLN A 118 -3.89 16.10 -4.00
CA GLN A 118 -3.84 16.72 -5.32
C GLN A 118 -2.95 15.91 -6.28
N ALA A 119 -1.69 15.65 -5.93
CA ALA A 119 -0.77 14.90 -6.77
C ALA A 119 -1.34 13.53 -7.20
N VAL A 120 -2.01 12.81 -6.28
CA VAL A 120 -2.70 11.55 -6.61
C VAL A 120 -3.82 11.79 -7.62
N ARG A 121 -4.63 12.83 -7.42
CA ARG A 121 -5.70 13.22 -8.35
C ARG A 121 -5.18 13.56 -9.74
N GLU A 122 -4.10 14.31 -9.82
CA GLU A 122 -3.45 14.70 -11.08
C GLU A 122 -2.81 13.50 -11.78
N SER A 123 -2.27 12.52 -11.04
CA SER A 123 -1.70 11.30 -11.62
C SER A 123 -2.73 10.52 -12.46
N ALA A 124 -3.99 10.44 -12.00
CA ALA A 124 -5.08 9.79 -12.74
C ALA A 124 -5.49 10.54 -14.02
N ARG A 125 -5.07 11.81 -14.16
CA ARG A 125 -5.31 12.68 -15.32
C ARG A 125 -4.08 12.82 -16.22
N ALA A 126 -2.96 12.17 -15.88
CA ALA A 126 -1.77 12.18 -16.72
C ALA A 126 -2.05 11.53 -18.09
N PRO A 127 -1.38 11.95 -19.18
CA PRO A 127 -1.62 11.41 -20.51
C PRO A 127 -1.53 9.88 -20.60
N ALA A 128 -0.58 9.27 -19.88
CA ALA A 128 -0.43 7.82 -19.83
C ALA A 128 -1.65 7.12 -19.19
N ALA A 129 -2.13 7.65 -18.06
CA ALA A 129 -3.30 7.11 -17.36
C ALA A 129 -4.58 7.26 -18.21
N LEU A 130 -4.76 8.40 -18.88
CA LEU A 130 -5.89 8.61 -19.80
C LEU A 130 -5.83 7.67 -21.00
N ALA A 131 -4.66 7.46 -21.59
CA ALA A 131 -4.47 6.52 -22.69
C ALA A 131 -4.77 5.08 -22.27
N TYR A 132 -4.36 4.68 -21.07
CA TYR A 132 -4.66 3.36 -20.52
C TYR A 132 -6.17 3.17 -20.29
N ARG A 133 -6.84 4.14 -19.68
CA ARG A 133 -8.31 4.14 -19.52
C ARG A 133 -9.05 4.01 -20.85
N HIS A 134 -8.59 4.72 -21.88
CA HIS A 134 -9.15 4.63 -23.22
C HIS A 134 -9.00 3.22 -23.81
N ARG A 135 -7.85 2.55 -23.61
CA ARG A 135 -7.64 1.16 -24.05
C ARG A 135 -8.56 0.17 -23.35
N LEU A 136 -8.89 0.42 -22.08
CA LEU A 136 -9.85 -0.37 -21.31
C LEU A 136 -11.32 -0.04 -21.66
N GLY A 137 -11.59 0.91 -22.55
CA GLY A 137 -12.95 1.33 -22.90
C GLY A 137 -13.67 2.09 -21.78
N LEU A 138 -12.94 2.61 -20.79
CA LEU A 138 -13.52 3.35 -19.68
C LEU A 138 -13.93 4.76 -20.13
N VAL A 139 -15.23 5.03 -20.10
CA VAL A 139 -15.83 6.30 -20.54
C VAL A 139 -15.99 7.24 -19.35
N GLY A 140 -15.84 8.55 -19.60
CA GLY A 140 -16.05 9.61 -18.60
C GLY A 140 -14.78 10.07 -17.88
N PRO A 141 -14.91 11.10 -17.03
CA PRO A 141 -13.76 11.68 -16.34
C PRO A 141 -13.09 10.65 -15.41
N PRO A 142 -11.75 10.71 -15.24
CA PRO A 142 -11.06 9.87 -14.28
C PRO A 142 -11.52 10.21 -12.86
N CYS A 143 -12.14 9.22 -12.20
CA CYS A 143 -12.54 9.29 -10.81
C CYS A 143 -11.48 8.54 -10.00
N ILE A 144 -10.89 9.19 -9.00
CA ILE A 144 -9.84 8.61 -8.17
C ILE A 144 -10.10 8.95 -6.71
N ALA A 145 -10.23 7.89 -5.90
CA ALA A 145 -10.28 7.99 -4.46
C ALA A 145 -8.87 7.87 -3.88
N VAL A 146 -8.74 8.18 -2.59
CA VAL A 146 -7.45 8.20 -1.90
C VAL A 146 -7.54 7.41 -0.61
N VAL A 147 -6.56 6.54 -0.37
CA VAL A 147 -6.32 5.91 0.93
C VAL A 147 -5.27 6.72 1.67
N VAL A 148 -5.56 7.11 2.90
CA VAL A 148 -4.61 7.77 3.81
C VAL A 148 -4.35 6.83 4.97
N GLN A 149 -3.18 6.23 5.03
CA GLN A 149 -2.79 5.27 6.08
C GLN A 149 -1.69 5.83 6.96
N ALA A 150 -1.64 5.41 8.22
CA ALA A 150 -0.45 5.59 9.05
C ALA A 150 0.75 4.94 8.37
N LEU A 151 1.85 5.67 8.23
CA LEU A 151 3.09 5.10 7.69
C LEU A 151 3.68 4.14 8.72
N VAL A 152 3.97 2.92 8.27
CA VAL A 152 4.67 1.92 9.07
C VAL A 152 6.16 2.26 9.06
N ALA A 153 6.75 2.44 10.25
CA ALA A 153 8.18 2.67 10.43
C ALA A 153 8.96 1.36 10.22
N ALA A 154 8.99 0.90 8.97
CA ALA A 154 9.39 -0.46 8.64
C ALA A 154 10.88 -0.73 8.87
N ASP A 155 11.20 -1.82 9.56
CA ASP A 155 12.56 -2.36 9.63
C ASP A 155 12.95 -3.00 8.29
N CYS A 156 12.02 -3.78 7.76
CA CYS A 156 12.03 -4.37 6.43
C CYS A 156 10.60 -4.40 5.85
N ALA A 157 10.51 -4.41 4.53
CA ALA A 157 9.26 -4.44 3.79
C ALA A 157 9.47 -5.12 2.45
N GLY A 158 8.37 -5.45 1.79
CA GLY A 158 8.44 -6.05 0.47
C GLY A 158 7.11 -6.57 -0.04
N VAL A 159 7.21 -7.57 -0.92
CA VAL A 159 6.07 -8.21 -1.56
C VAL A 159 5.99 -9.69 -1.20
N LEU A 160 4.79 -10.23 -1.18
CA LEU A 160 4.52 -11.65 -0.94
C LEU A 160 3.48 -12.13 -1.93
N PHE A 161 3.81 -13.21 -2.64
CA PHE A 161 2.90 -13.92 -3.53
C PHE A 161 2.50 -15.24 -2.89
N THR A 162 1.19 -15.52 -2.80
CA THR A 162 0.70 -16.77 -2.18
C THR A 162 0.76 -17.98 -3.11
N ARG A 163 1.18 -17.75 -4.35
CA ARG A 163 1.62 -18.75 -5.33
C ARG A 163 2.81 -18.19 -6.06
N ASP A 164 3.63 -19.04 -6.65
CA ASP A 164 4.76 -18.55 -7.43
C ASP A 164 4.24 -17.81 -8.67
N PRO A 165 4.56 -16.51 -8.84
CA PRO A 165 4.07 -15.73 -9.98
C PRO A 165 4.66 -16.21 -11.31
N LEU A 166 5.74 -17.00 -11.31
CA LEU A 166 6.40 -17.49 -12.53
C LEU A 166 5.72 -18.73 -13.13
N ASP A 167 5.37 -19.70 -12.28
CA ASP A 167 4.88 -21.02 -12.72
C ASP A 167 3.52 -21.42 -12.11
N GLY A 168 2.96 -20.61 -11.21
CA GLY A 168 1.67 -20.87 -10.56
C GLY A 168 1.68 -21.97 -9.51
N SER A 169 2.85 -22.51 -9.15
CA SER A 169 3.00 -23.54 -8.11
C SER A 169 2.50 -23.04 -6.75
N GLU A 170 2.12 -23.99 -5.89
CA GLU A 170 1.66 -23.74 -4.51
C GLU A 170 2.82 -23.41 -3.55
N ILE A 171 3.71 -22.54 -4.02
CA ILE A 171 4.85 -22.02 -3.28
C ILE A 171 4.59 -20.56 -2.97
N VAL A 172 4.68 -20.20 -1.69
CA VAL A 172 4.68 -18.80 -1.26
C VAL A 172 6.05 -18.21 -1.58
N VAL A 173 6.07 -17.08 -2.29
CA VAL A 173 7.29 -16.35 -2.63
C VAL A 173 7.30 -15.03 -1.87
N VAL A 174 8.35 -14.80 -1.09
CA VAL A 174 8.57 -13.54 -0.36
C VAL A 174 9.78 -12.84 -0.94
N GLU A 175 9.63 -11.56 -1.29
CA GLU A 175 10.74 -10.68 -1.63
C GLU A 175 10.81 -9.53 -0.64
N ALA A 176 11.99 -9.28 -0.07
CA ALA A 176 12.16 -8.38 1.06
C ALA A 176 13.42 -7.52 0.96
N SER A 177 13.33 -6.28 1.44
CA SER A 177 14.48 -5.40 1.63
C SER A 177 14.40 -4.57 2.91
N TRP A 178 15.50 -3.94 3.27
CA TRP A 178 15.60 -3.03 4.41
C TRP A 178 14.80 -1.74 4.19
N GLY A 179 14.07 -1.30 5.22
CA GLY A 179 13.33 -0.05 5.20
C GLY A 179 11.97 -0.14 4.50
N LEU A 180 11.56 0.97 3.89
CA LEU A 180 10.29 1.07 3.19
C LEU A 180 10.28 0.23 1.91
N GLY A 181 9.09 -0.25 1.56
CA GLY A 181 8.89 -1.18 0.43
C GLY A 181 9.16 -0.60 -0.95
N GLU A 182 9.29 0.74 -1.08
CA GLU A 182 9.64 1.43 -2.33
C GLU A 182 10.88 0.81 -2.99
N SER A 183 11.90 0.45 -2.20
CA SER A 183 13.12 -0.17 -2.74
C SER A 183 12.88 -1.46 -3.52
N VAL A 184 11.88 -2.25 -3.11
CA VAL A 184 11.51 -3.50 -3.77
C VAL A 184 10.57 -3.22 -4.94
N VAL A 185 9.50 -2.43 -4.70
CA VAL A 185 8.45 -2.15 -5.69
C VAL A 185 8.98 -1.37 -6.89
N GLU A 186 9.94 -0.47 -6.68
CA GLU A 186 10.58 0.32 -7.74
C GLU A 186 11.83 -0.34 -8.34
N GLY A 187 12.22 -1.53 -7.84
CA GLY A 187 13.37 -2.28 -8.35
C GLY A 187 14.73 -1.59 -8.10
N LEU A 188 14.85 -0.84 -7.00
CA LEU A 188 16.08 -0.11 -6.65
C LEU A 188 17.18 -1.02 -6.11
N VAL A 189 16.82 -2.22 -5.64
CA VAL A 189 17.75 -3.21 -5.09
C VAL A 189 17.46 -4.60 -5.65
N VAL A 190 18.40 -5.52 -5.45
CA VAL A 190 18.10 -6.95 -5.55
C VAL A 190 17.63 -7.41 -4.17
N PRO A 191 16.33 -7.71 -3.96
CA PRO A 191 15.80 -8.08 -2.65
C PRO A 191 16.28 -9.48 -2.24
N ASP A 192 16.14 -9.80 -0.95
CA ASP A 192 16.16 -11.20 -0.53
C ASP A 192 14.93 -11.91 -1.09
N ARG A 193 15.09 -13.16 -1.52
CA ARG A 193 14.00 -13.99 -2.01
C ARG A 193 13.91 -15.29 -1.22
N TYR A 194 12.71 -15.61 -0.76
CA TYR A 194 12.41 -16.81 -0.01
C TYR A 194 11.30 -17.61 -0.70
N ARG A 195 11.46 -18.93 -0.74
CA ARG A 195 10.42 -19.86 -1.20
C ARG A 195 9.94 -20.68 -0.01
N ILE A 196 8.64 -20.70 0.24
CA ILE A 196 8.04 -21.36 1.39
C ILE A 196 6.95 -22.31 0.87
N ASP A 197 6.97 -23.57 1.30
CA ASP A 197 5.89 -24.52 0.96
C ASP A 197 4.62 -24.28 1.80
N GLY A 198 3.51 -24.92 1.42
CA GLY A 198 2.23 -24.75 2.12
C GLY A 198 2.21 -25.21 3.60
N SER A 199 3.27 -25.86 4.09
CA SER A 199 3.42 -26.18 5.52
C SER A 199 4.12 -25.06 6.31
N GLY A 200 4.58 -24.00 5.64
CA GLY A 200 5.38 -22.94 6.22
C GLY A 200 6.89 -23.22 6.24
N ARG A 201 7.34 -24.34 5.66
CA ARG A 201 8.77 -24.66 5.61
C ARG A 201 9.46 -23.88 4.50
N VAL A 202 10.56 -23.21 4.86
CA VAL A 202 11.41 -22.51 3.89
C VAL A 202 12.21 -23.52 3.06
N LEU A 203 11.93 -23.56 1.76
CA LEU A 203 12.59 -24.42 0.78
C LEU A 203 13.89 -23.81 0.25
N GLU A 204 13.91 -22.49 0.07
CA GLU A 204 15.04 -21.77 -0.53
C GLU A 204 15.19 -20.38 0.11
N ARG A 205 16.45 -19.95 0.28
CA ARG A 205 16.82 -18.58 0.68
C ARG A 205 17.87 -18.06 -0.29
N VAL A 206 17.57 -16.98 -0.98
CA VAL A 206 18.52 -16.25 -1.83
C VAL A 206 18.70 -14.86 -1.25
N VAL A 207 19.92 -14.55 -0.80
CA VAL A 207 20.22 -13.25 -0.21
C VAL A 207 20.61 -12.26 -1.31
N GLY A 208 19.83 -11.19 -1.42
CA GLY A 208 20.00 -10.14 -2.40
C GLY A 208 21.13 -9.17 -2.07
N MET A 209 21.31 -8.17 -2.94
CA MET A 209 22.22 -7.05 -2.74
C MET A 209 21.41 -5.82 -2.34
N LYS A 210 21.30 -5.60 -1.02
CA LYS A 210 20.50 -4.54 -0.42
C LYS A 210 21.42 -3.41 0.05
N ASP A 211 22.09 -2.77 -0.90
CA ASP A 211 23.10 -1.73 -0.66
C ASP A 211 22.51 -0.36 -0.31
N ILE A 212 21.24 -0.14 -0.62
CA ILE A 212 20.44 1.00 -0.16
C ILE A 212 19.18 0.55 0.57
N ALA A 213 18.67 1.42 1.45
CA ALA A 213 17.37 1.31 2.08
C ALA A 213 16.62 2.63 1.88
N VAL A 214 15.31 2.56 1.65
CA VAL A 214 14.47 3.77 1.62
C VAL A 214 13.92 4.03 3.01
N ARG A 215 14.02 5.27 3.49
CA ARG A 215 13.63 5.68 4.84
C ARG A 215 12.82 6.98 4.81
N PRO A 216 11.94 7.21 5.79
CA PRO A 216 11.31 8.51 6.00
C PRO A 216 12.37 9.61 6.16
N ALA A 217 12.23 10.70 5.43
CA ALA A 217 13.05 11.90 5.61
C ALA A 217 12.58 12.74 6.82
N PRO A 218 13.44 13.58 7.42
CA PRO A 218 13.07 14.37 8.59
C PRO A 218 11.96 15.42 8.40
N PHE A 219 11.71 15.86 7.16
CA PHE A 219 10.77 16.96 6.84
C PHE A 219 9.82 16.59 5.69
N GLY A 220 9.34 15.35 5.72
CA GLY A 220 8.44 14.79 4.71
C GLY A 220 9.15 14.15 3.51
N GLY A 221 8.47 13.21 2.85
CA GLY A 221 9.01 12.43 1.74
C GLY A 221 10.05 11.38 2.16
N THR A 222 10.69 10.73 1.21
CA THR A 222 11.60 9.59 1.47
C THR A 222 13.01 9.86 0.95
N ILE A 223 14.00 9.22 1.58
CA ILE A 223 15.40 9.30 1.20
C ILE A 223 16.00 7.90 1.07
N GLN A 224 16.89 7.73 0.09
CA GLN A 224 17.73 6.55 -0.02
C GLN A 224 18.95 6.73 0.89
N VAL A 225 19.18 5.76 1.77
CA VAL A 225 20.35 5.72 2.65
C VAL A 225 21.17 4.47 2.36
N ALA A 226 22.50 4.61 2.37
CA ALA A 226 23.38 3.46 2.22
C ALA A 226 23.21 2.49 3.41
N VAL A 227 23.09 1.21 3.11
CA VAL A 227 23.05 0.14 4.12
C VAL A 227 24.50 -0.15 4.55
N PRO A 228 24.77 -0.29 5.86
CA PRO A 228 26.11 -0.65 6.33
C PRO A 228 26.63 -1.92 5.63
N PRO A 229 27.92 -1.97 5.21
CA PRO A 229 28.45 -3.08 4.42
C PRO A 229 28.17 -4.48 4.98
N GLU A 230 28.19 -4.63 6.30
CA GLU A 230 27.89 -5.86 7.04
C GLU A 230 26.43 -6.32 6.94
N ARG A 231 25.51 -5.43 6.55
CA ARG A 231 24.07 -5.74 6.39
C ARG A 231 23.64 -5.94 4.94
N VAL A 232 24.44 -5.52 3.95
CA VAL A 232 24.07 -5.57 2.52
C VAL A 232 23.74 -6.99 2.07
N ARG A 233 24.57 -7.96 2.46
CA ARG A 233 24.46 -9.39 2.13
C ARG A 233 24.01 -10.24 3.32
N THR A 234 23.29 -9.63 4.26
CA THR A 234 22.68 -10.32 5.40
C THR A 234 21.18 -10.45 5.15
N PRO A 235 20.53 -11.58 5.49
CA PRO A 235 19.09 -11.72 5.42
C PRO A 235 18.38 -10.61 6.22
N CYS A 236 17.37 -9.96 5.62
CA CYS A 236 16.55 -8.97 6.31
C CYS A 236 15.35 -9.55 7.07
N LEU A 237 15.14 -10.86 6.96
CA LEU A 237 14.12 -11.62 7.67
C LEU A 237 14.77 -12.80 8.37
N ASP A 238 14.33 -13.06 9.60
CA ASP A 238 14.61 -14.31 10.30
C ASP A 238 13.48 -15.34 10.12
N ASP A 239 13.67 -16.55 10.65
CA ASP A 239 12.73 -17.65 10.50
C ASP A 239 11.38 -17.40 11.20
N ALA A 240 11.38 -16.65 12.30
CA ALA A 240 10.14 -16.29 13.00
C ALA A 240 9.32 -15.31 12.15
N GLN A 241 9.97 -14.30 11.57
CA GLN A 241 9.34 -13.35 10.67
C GLN A 241 8.83 -14.01 9.38
N LEU A 242 9.54 -14.99 8.83
CA LEU A 242 9.06 -15.78 7.68
C LEU A 242 7.81 -16.61 8.04
N THR A 243 7.74 -17.13 9.26
CA THR A 243 6.57 -17.84 9.76
C THR A 243 5.36 -16.90 9.87
N GLU A 244 5.53 -15.73 10.47
CA GLU A 244 4.49 -14.69 10.57
C GLU A 244 3.98 -14.23 9.19
N LEU A 245 4.85 -14.10 8.19
CA LEU A 245 4.44 -13.78 6.81
C LEU A 245 3.67 -14.92 6.15
N HIS A 246 4.07 -16.18 6.38
CA HIS A 246 3.33 -17.34 5.88
C HIS A 246 1.93 -17.44 6.52
N GLU A 247 1.81 -17.10 7.80
CA GLU A 247 0.51 -17.01 8.48
C GLU A 247 -0.34 -15.86 7.91
N LEU A 248 0.24 -14.68 7.69
CA LEU A 248 -0.44 -13.56 7.03
C LEU A 248 -0.94 -13.96 5.63
N ALA A 249 -0.10 -14.62 4.83
CA ALA A 249 -0.45 -15.14 3.51
C ALA A 249 -1.66 -16.08 3.57
N SER A 250 -1.62 -17.05 4.49
CA SER A 250 -2.71 -18.02 4.70
C SER A 250 -4.02 -17.33 5.09
N ARG A 251 -3.96 -16.36 6.01
CA ARG A 251 -5.13 -15.57 6.41
C ARG A 251 -5.69 -14.74 5.26
N CYS A 252 -4.84 -14.13 4.43
CA CYS A 252 -5.27 -13.42 3.24
C CYS A 252 -5.97 -14.35 2.24
N VAL A 253 -5.45 -15.56 1.99
CA VAL A 253 -6.13 -16.53 1.13
C VAL A 253 -7.49 -16.94 1.69
N LEU A 254 -7.61 -17.12 3.01
CA LEU A 254 -8.90 -17.42 3.65
C LEU A 254 -9.92 -16.29 3.50
N VAL A 255 -9.47 -15.04 3.61
CA VAL A 255 -10.33 -13.85 3.54
C VAL A 255 -10.76 -13.54 2.12
N PHE A 256 -9.83 -13.61 1.18
CA PHE A 256 -10.04 -13.10 -0.18
C PHE A 256 -10.26 -14.20 -1.23
N GLY A 257 -9.85 -15.43 -0.93
CA GLY A 257 -9.87 -16.55 -1.88
C GLY A 257 -8.88 -16.38 -3.03
N GLY A 258 -8.43 -17.50 -3.60
CA GLY A 258 -7.51 -17.52 -4.75
C GLY A 258 -6.11 -16.96 -4.45
N PRO A 259 -5.24 -16.89 -5.48
CA PRO A 259 -3.86 -16.41 -5.33
C PRO A 259 -3.81 -14.90 -5.07
N GLN A 260 -2.91 -14.47 -4.18
CA GLN A 260 -2.76 -13.08 -3.75
C GLN A 260 -1.34 -12.57 -4.05
N ASP A 261 -1.27 -11.28 -4.35
CA ASP A 261 -0.08 -10.44 -4.34
C ASP A 261 -0.25 -9.40 -3.22
N LEU A 262 0.61 -9.45 -2.22
CA LEU A 262 0.53 -8.65 -1.00
C LEU A 262 1.73 -7.73 -0.88
N GLU A 263 1.50 -6.45 -0.57
CA GLU A 263 2.54 -5.56 -0.07
C GLU A 263 2.48 -5.55 1.46
N TRP A 264 3.63 -5.73 2.09
CA TRP A 264 3.74 -5.85 3.55
C TRP A 264 4.92 -5.06 4.10
N ALA A 265 4.87 -4.74 5.39
CA ALA A 265 5.98 -4.18 6.15
C ALA A 265 6.07 -4.81 7.54
N PHE A 266 7.28 -5.00 8.04
CA PHE A 266 7.53 -5.35 9.43
C PHE A 266 7.91 -4.11 10.23
N ALA A 267 7.24 -3.91 11.35
CA ALA A 267 7.65 -2.96 12.38
C ALA A 267 7.40 -3.58 13.76
N ASP A 268 8.30 -3.33 14.70
CA ASP A 268 8.20 -3.82 16.08
C ASP A 268 7.98 -5.35 16.17
N GLY A 269 8.51 -6.10 15.20
CA GLY A 269 8.39 -7.57 15.14
C GLY A 269 7.07 -8.10 14.58
N TYR A 270 6.15 -7.24 14.12
CA TYR A 270 4.85 -7.66 13.58
C TYR A 270 4.67 -7.28 12.10
N PRO A 271 4.03 -8.14 11.29
CA PRO A 271 3.75 -7.82 9.90
C PRO A 271 2.49 -6.94 9.78
N HIS A 272 2.55 -5.98 8.87
CA HIS A 272 1.45 -5.11 8.49
C HIS A 272 1.09 -5.33 7.02
N LEU A 273 -0.19 -5.53 6.74
CA LEU A 273 -0.71 -5.60 5.38
C LEU A 273 -0.94 -4.18 4.84
N LEU A 274 -0.14 -3.76 3.87
CA LEU A 274 -0.21 -2.42 3.29
C LEU A 274 -1.16 -2.35 2.09
N GLN A 275 -1.16 -3.40 1.27
CA GLN A 275 -2.01 -3.55 0.10
C GLN A 275 -2.17 -5.02 -0.24
N ARG A 276 -3.28 -5.37 -0.90
CA ARG A 276 -3.46 -6.67 -1.56
C ARG A 276 -3.99 -6.47 -2.97
N ARG A 277 -3.62 -7.38 -3.86
CA ARG A 277 -4.11 -7.51 -5.23
C ARG A 277 -4.39 -8.99 -5.53
N PRO A 278 -5.38 -9.31 -6.38
CA PRO A 278 -5.50 -10.66 -6.92
C PRO A 278 -4.27 -10.96 -7.79
N LEU A 279 -3.68 -12.13 -7.62
CA LEU A 279 -2.58 -12.60 -8.46
C LEU A 279 -3.15 -13.47 -9.59
N THR A 280 -2.94 -13.02 -10.83
CA THR A 280 -3.22 -13.82 -12.03
C THR A 280 -2.01 -14.68 -12.32
N VAL A 281 -2.11 -15.98 -12.09
CA VAL A 281 -1.09 -16.95 -12.48
C VAL A 281 -1.44 -17.53 -13.84
N ASN A 282 -0.47 -17.63 -14.75
CA ASN A 282 -0.65 -18.41 -15.97
C ASN A 282 -0.68 -19.89 -15.60
N THR A 283 -1.88 -20.46 -15.49
CA THR A 283 -2.04 -21.91 -15.55
C THR A 283 -1.84 -22.33 -17.00
N GLY A 284 -0.60 -22.73 -17.33
CA GLY A 284 -0.29 -23.42 -18.58
C GLY A 284 -1.04 -24.74 -18.73
#